data_AF-A0AAV2H1J1-F1
#
_entry.id   AF-A0AAV2H1J1-F1
#
_cell.length_a   1.000
_cell.length_b   1.000
_cell.length_c   1.000
_cell.angle_alpha   90.00
_cell.angle_beta   90.00
_cell.angle_gamma   90.00
#
_symmetry.space_group_name_H-M   'P 1'
#
loop_
_entity.id
_entity.type
_entity.pdbx_description
1 polymer ?
#
loop_
_entity_poly.entity_id
_entity_poly.type
_entity_poly.pdbx_seq_one_letter_code
_entity_poly.pdbx_strand_id
1 'polypeptide(L)'
;NGPNFNKEVFVDFIAAQIKTLSFLAYIIKIYQGAVNNHSQQMVQGLLGLMALCPQEVAHLRKELLMAARHILSTDLRNRFVPVIEKLFDENTLIGSGWTTYESLRPLAYSTLADLVHHVRNNLSLHDLSLAVNLFSKNVHDDSLPSSIQTMSCKLLLNLVDCIRTKSDQENGN
;
A
#
# COMPACT_ATOMS: atom_id res chain seq x y z
N ASN A 1 0.92 -17.89 -20.78
CA ASN A 1 -0.25 -17.92 -21.70
C ASN A 1 -0.43 -19.31 -22.25
N GLY A 2 -1.23 -20.13 -21.55
CA GLY A 2 -1.60 -21.46 -22.04
C GLY A 2 -2.78 -21.38 -23.01
N PRO A 3 -2.94 -22.36 -23.92
CA PRO A 3 -3.95 -22.32 -24.99
C PRO A 3 -5.42 -22.25 -24.53
N ASN A 4 -5.70 -22.46 -23.23
CA ASN A 4 -7.06 -22.42 -22.64
C ASN A 4 -7.27 -21.27 -21.63
N PHE A 5 -6.39 -20.26 -21.57
CA PHE A 5 -6.58 -19.15 -20.63
C PHE A 5 -7.69 -18.21 -21.11
N ASN A 6 -8.83 -18.20 -20.40
CA ASN A 6 -9.90 -17.24 -20.64
C ASN A 6 -9.67 -15.99 -19.79
N LYS A 7 -9.30 -14.90 -20.47
CA LYS A 7 -8.99 -13.61 -19.83
C LYS A 7 -10.21 -12.97 -19.18
N GLU A 8 -11.39 -13.09 -19.77
CA GLU A 8 -12.63 -12.51 -19.23
C GLU A 8 -13.02 -13.19 -17.91
N VAL A 9 -13.02 -14.52 -17.89
CA VAL A 9 -13.31 -15.30 -16.67
C VAL A 9 -12.29 -14.99 -15.57
N PHE A 10 -11.03 -14.78 -15.92
CA PHE A 10 -10.01 -14.37 -14.96
C PHE A 10 -10.28 -12.97 -14.39
N VAL A 11 -10.65 -12.00 -15.24
CA VAL A 11 -11.01 -10.64 -14.81
C VAL A 11 -12.20 -10.68 -13.85
N ASP A 12 -13.24 -11.46 -14.17
CA ASP A 12 -14.42 -11.62 -13.32
C ASP A 12 -14.07 -12.27 -11.97
N PHE A 13 -13.18 -13.26 -11.97
CA PHE A 13 -12.68 -13.88 -10.74
C PHE A 13 -11.93 -12.87 -9.86
N ILE A 14 -11.03 -12.07 -10.44
CA ILE A 14 -10.32 -11.01 -9.70
C ILE A 14 -11.31 -9.97 -9.17
N ALA A 15 -12.31 -9.56 -9.96
CA ALA A 15 -13.34 -8.62 -9.53
C ALA A 15 -14.10 -9.15 -8.31
N ALA A 16 -14.51 -10.42 -8.33
CA ALA A 16 -15.16 -11.07 -7.21
C ALA A 16 -14.27 -11.07 -5.95
N GLN A 17 -12.98 -11.38 -6.09
CA GLN A 17 -12.02 -11.35 -4.97
C GLN A 17 -11.85 -9.93 -4.38
N ILE A 18 -11.81 -8.89 -5.23
CA ILE A 18 -11.73 -7.50 -4.79
C ILE A 18 -12.98 -7.09 -4.01
N LYS A 19 -14.17 -7.51 -4.48
CA LYS A 19 -15.42 -7.29 -3.73
C LYS A 19 -15.39 -8.00 -2.38
N THR A 20 -14.95 -9.26 -2.33
CA THR A 20 -14.77 -9.99 -1.06
C THR A 20 -13.82 -9.25 -0.12
N LEU A 21 -12.71 -8.72 -0.62
CA LEU A 21 -11.76 -7.95 0.18
C LEU A 21 -12.39 -6.65 0.73
N SER A 22 -13.23 -6.00 -0.07
CA SER A 22 -13.98 -4.80 0.33
C SER A 22 -14.97 -5.10 1.45
N PHE A 23 -15.69 -6.23 1.38
CA PHE A 23 -16.52 -6.71 2.48
C PHE A 23 -15.69 -7.07 3.71
N LEU A 24 -14.56 -7.73 3.52
CA LEU A 24 -13.66 -8.10 4.61
C LEU A 24 -13.15 -6.85 5.35
N ALA A 25 -12.81 -5.79 4.63
CA ALA A 25 -12.36 -4.52 5.22
C ALA A 25 -13.38 -3.92 6.21
N TYR A 26 -14.68 -4.15 5.97
CA TYR A 26 -15.74 -3.77 6.91
C TYR A 26 -15.81 -4.71 8.12
N ILE A 27 -15.77 -6.02 7.87
CA ILE A 27 -15.86 -7.08 8.89
C ILE A 27 -14.68 -7.05 9.86
N ILE A 28 -13.47 -6.70 9.39
CA ILE A 28 -12.24 -6.64 10.19
C ILE A 28 -12.42 -5.81 11.45
N LYS A 29 -13.14 -4.68 11.37
CA LYS A 29 -13.35 -3.80 12.52
C LYS A 29 -14.20 -4.46 13.62
N ILE A 30 -15.05 -5.41 13.26
CA ILE A 30 -15.99 -6.10 14.16
C ILE A 30 -15.35 -7.37 14.71
N TYR A 31 -14.63 -8.13 13.88
CA TYR A 31 -14.11 -9.47 14.21
C TYR A 31 -12.59 -9.53 14.26
N GLN A 32 -11.96 -8.56 14.94
CA GLN A 32 -10.49 -8.42 14.98
C GLN A 32 -9.76 -9.70 15.45
N GLY A 33 -10.28 -10.37 16.48
CA GLY A 33 -9.66 -11.58 17.02
C GLY A 33 -9.60 -12.73 16.00
N ALA A 34 -10.71 -12.99 15.31
CA ALA A 34 -10.77 -14.03 14.29
C ALA A 34 -9.89 -13.70 13.08
N VAL A 35 -9.87 -12.44 12.63
CA VAL A 35 -9.02 -12.04 11.50
C VAL A 35 -7.54 -12.09 11.86
N ASN A 36 -7.16 -11.72 13.08
CA ASN A 36 -5.77 -11.76 13.52
C ASN A 36 -5.16 -13.16 13.40
N ASN A 37 -5.95 -14.22 13.64
CA ASN A 37 -5.52 -15.61 13.48
C ASN A 37 -5.15 -15.98 12.02
N HIS A 38 -5.69 -15.24 11.05
CA HIS A 38 -5.46 -15.44 9.61
C HIS A 38 -4.78 -14.23 8.95
N SER A 39 -4.11 -13.39 9.75
CA SER A 39 -3.58 -12.12 9.28
C SER A 39 -2.46 -12.28 8.24
N GLN A 40 -1.66 -13.34 8.32
CA GLN A 40 -0.61 -13.63 7.34
C GLN A 40 -1.22 -13.96 5.97
N GLN A 41 -2.24 -14.81 5.93
CA GLN A 41 -2.95 -15.16 4.70
C GLN A 41 -3.63 -13.93 4.09
N MET A 42 -4.16 -13.03 4.92
CA MET A 42 -4.76 -11.78 4.46
C MET A 42 -3.72 -10.87 3.78
N VAL A 43 -2.56 -10.67 4.40
CA VAL A 43 -1.46 -9.88 3.83
C VAL A 43 -1.02 -10.46 2.48
N GLN A 44 -0.80 -11.78 2.43
CA GLN A 44 -0.42 -12.48 1.19
C GLN A 44 -1.50 -12.36 0.11
N GLY A 45 -2.77 -12.52 0.48
CA GLY A 45 -3.90 -12.39 -0.45
C GLY A 45 -4.02 -10.99 -1.03
N LEU A 46 -3.89 -9.95 -0.20
CA LEU A 46 -3.92 -8.56 -0.66
C LEU A 46 -2.76 -8.27 -1.62
N LEU A 47 -1.53 -8.64 -1.26
CA LEU A 47 -0.36 -8.44 -2.13
C LEU A 47 -0.47 -9.25 -3.43
N GLY A 48 -0.99 -10.48 -3.35
CA GLY A 48 -1.27 -11.32 -4.51
C GLY A 48 -2.27 -10.68 -5.46
N LEU A 49 -3.37 -10.11 -4.93
CA LEU A 49 -4.35 -9.37 -5.73
C LEU A 49 -3.74 -8.13 -6.38
N MET A 50 -2.88 -7.40 -5.67
CA MET A 50 -2.17 -6.24 -6.21
C MET A 50 -1.26 -6.64 -7.38
N ALA A 51 -0.54 -7.76 -7.25
CA ALA A 51 0.31 -8.27 -8.33
C ALA A 51 -0.50 -8.81 -9.53
N LEU A 52 -1.63 -9.48 -9.28
CA LEU A 52 -2.43 -10.16 -10.30
C LEU A 52 -3.49 -9.29 -10.98
N CYS A 53 -3.84 -8.13 -10.38
CA CYS A 53 -4.93 -7.31 -10.88
C CYS A 53 -4.67 -6.84 -12.33
N PRO A 54 -5.57 -7.11 -13.29
CA PRO A 54 -5.38 -6.76 -14.69
C PRO A 54 -5.15 -5.25 -14.87
N GLN A 55 -4.11 -4.88 -15.63
CA GLN A 55 -3.73 -3.48 -15.84
C GLN A 55 -4.70 -2.75 -16.79
N GLU A 56 -5.38 -3.50 -17.65
CA GLU A 56 -6.34 -2.99 -18.63
C GLU A 56 -7.65 -2.53 -17.97
N VAL A 57 -7.90 -2.98 -16.73
CA VAL A 57 -9.16 -2.78 -16.02
C VAL A 57 -8.96 -1.79 -14.87
N ALA A 58 -8.74 -0.52 -15.23
CA ALA A 58 -8.41 0.56 -14.30
C ALA A 58 -9.36 0.68 -13.09
N HIS A 59 -10.66 0.42 -13.29
CA HIS A 59 -11.64 0.53 -12.22
C HIS A 59 -11.44 -0.53 -11.12
N LEU A 60 -11.04 -1.76 -11.46
CA LEU A 60 -10.75 -2.80 -10.48
C LEU A 60 -9.55 -2.44 -9.61
N ARG A 61 -8.51 -1.85 -10.23
CA ARG A 61 -7.34 -1.35 -9.49
C ARG A 61 -7.72 -0.29 -8.48
N LYS A 62 -8.60 0.65 -8.86
CA LYS A 62 -9.12 1.67 -7.95
C LYS A 62 -9.86 1.05 -6.77
N GLU A 63 -10.78 0.12 -7.02
CA GLU A 63 -11.52 -0.56 -5.95
C GLU A 63 -10.61 -1.35 -5.01
N LEU A 64 -9.63 -2.06 -5.56
CA LEU A 64 -8.64 -2.78 -4.78
C LEU A 64 -7.82 -1.84 -3.89
N LEU A 65 -7.37 -0.70 -4.41
CA LEU A 65 -6.62 0.29 -3.63
C LEU A 65 -7.47 0.89 -2.50
N MET A 66 -8.77 1.12 -2.75
CA MET A 66 -9.71 1.56 -1.71
C MET A 66 -9.90 0.50 -0.61
N ALA A 67 -10.06 -0.78 -0.99
CA ALA A 67 -10.15 -1.88 -0.03
C ALA A 67 -8.87 -2.02 0.79
N ALA A 68 -7.71 -1.93 0.13
CA ALA A 68 -6.41 -1.96 0.79
C ALA A 68 -6.25 -0.81 1.78
N ARG A 69 -6.64 0.41 1.41
CA ARG A 69 -6.64 1.57 2.32
C ARG A 69 -7.46 1.30 3.58
N HIS A 70 -8.66 0.75 3.44
CA HIS A 70 -9.49 0.43 4.60
C HIS A 70 -8.85 -0.61 5.52
N ILE A 71 -8.20 -1.63 4.97
CA ILE A 71 -7.49 -2.65 5.74
C ILE A 71 -6.26 -2.06 6.44
N LEU A 72 -5.45 -1.26 5.74
CA LEU A 72 -4.27 -0.60 6.27
C LEU A 72 -4.59 0.48 7.32
N SER A 73 -5.84 0.95 7.37
CA SER A 73 -6.34 1.83 8.43
C SER A 73 -6.67 1.09 9.74
N THR A 74 -6.56 -0.24 9.78
CA THR A 74 -6.80 -1.07 10.98
C THR A 74 -5.48 -1.50 11.61
N ASP A 75 -5.53 -2.22 12.75
CA ASP A 75 -4.34 -2.73 13.42
C ASP A 75 -3.59 -3.82 12.64
N LEU A 76 -4.22 -4.37 11.59
CA LEU A 76 -3.57 -5.29 10.66
C LEU A 76 -2.42 -4.63 9.90
N ARG A 77 -2.33 -3.29 9.85
CA ARG A 77 -1.19 -2.55 9.29
C ARG A 77 0.16 -3.04 9.79
N ASN A 78 0.24 -3.44 11.07
CA ASN A 78 1.48 -3.93 11.67
C ASN A 78 1.96 -5.25 11.03
N ARG A 79 1.05 -6.02 10.44
CA ARG A 79 1.37 -7.27 9.73
C ARG A 79 1.98 -7.04 8.35
N PHE A 80 1.89 -5.83 7.82
CA PHE A 80 2.53 -5.44 6.56
C PHE A 80 3.96 -4.96 6.75
N VAL A 81 4.41 -4.63 7.97
CA VAL A 81 5.78 -4.15 8.24
C VAL A 81 6.85 -5.05 7.64
N PRO A 82 6.82 -6.40 7.79
CA PRO A 82 7.86 -7.27 7.22
C PRO A 82 7.90 -7.33 5.69
N VAL A 83 6.89 -6.78 5.02
CA VAL A 83 6.73 -6.82 3.55
C VAL A 83 6.45 -5.43 2.98
N ILE A 84 6.72 -4.38 3.74
CA ILE A 84 6.32 -3.00 3.40
C ILE A 84 7.04 -2.49 2.15
N GLU A 85 8.26 -2.95 1.90
CA GLU A 85 9.03 -2.66 0.69
C GLU A 85 8.21 -2.93 -0.59
N LYS A 86 7.37 -3.97 -0.59
CA LYS A 86 6.52 -4.34 -1.73
C LYS A 86 5.42 -3.32 -1.99
N LEU A 87 5.01 -2.59 -0.95
CA LEU A 87 4.03 -1.52 -1.06
C LEU A 87 4.65 -0.21 -1.57
N PHE A 88 5.97 -0.05 -1.45
CA PHE A 88 6.70 1.11 -2.00
C PHE A 88 6.96 0.99 -3.52
N ASP A 89 6.78 -0.19 -4.10
CA ASP A 89 6.81 -0.35 -5.55
C ASP A 89 5.51 0.16 -6.19
N GLU A 90 5.62 1.28 -6.91
CA GLU A 90 4.51 1.90 -7.63
C GLU A 90 3.89 0.97 -8.68
N ASN A 91 4.68 0.08 -9.30
CA ASN A 91 4.14 -0.86 -10.28
C ASN A 91 3.22 -1.89 -9.61
N THR A 92 3.57 -2.31 -8.40
CA THR A 92 2.72 -3.20 -7.60
C THR A 92 1.49 -2.46 -7.07
N LEU A 93 1.67 -1.22 -6.58
CA LEU A 93 0.59 -0.48 -5.92
C LEU A 93 -0.43 0.12 -6.90
N ILE A 94 0.06 0.75 -7.96
CA ILE A 94 -0.75 1.53 -8.91
C ILE A 94 -0.93 0.76 -10.23
N GLY A 95 0.07 -0.01 -10.64
CA GLY A 95 0.12 -0.64 -11.96
C GLY A 95 0.70 0.28 -13.03
N SER A 96 1.06 -0.29 -14.19
CA SER A 96 1.72 0.44 -15.28
C SER A 96 0.76 1.03 -16.34
N GLY A 97 -0.55 0.99 -16.10
CA GLY A 97 -1.52 1.59 -17.02
C GLY A 97 -1.54 3.11 -16.90
N TRP A 98 -1.31 3.85 -17.99
CA TRP A 98 -1.17 5.32 -17.96
C TRP A 98 -2.34 6.05 -17.29
N THR A 99 -3.58 5.76 -17.72
CA THR A 99 -4.79 6.39 -17.15
C THR A 99 -4.96 6.09 -15.66
N THR A 100 -4.60 4.88 -15.25
CA THR A 100 -4.64 4.43 -13.85
C THR A 100 -3.56 5.14 -13.05
N TYR A 101 -2.36 5.27 -13.62
CA TYR A 101 -1.23 5.95 -13.00
C TYR A 101 -1.56 7.40 -12.66
N GLU A 102 -2.03 8.17 -13.64
CA GLU A 102 -2.40 9.58 -13.43
C GLU A 102 -3.51 9.75 -12.38
N SER A 103 -4.55 8.92 -12.43
CA SER A 103 -5.73 9.09 -11.57
C SER A 103 -5.59 8.52 -10.15
N LEU A 104 -4.78 7.47 -9.96
CA LEU A 104 -4.68 6.78 -8.67
C LEU A 104 -3.48 7.21 -7.82
N ARG A 105 -2.46 7.86 -8.40
CA ARG A 105 -1.30 8.37 -7.65
C ARG A 105 -1.68 9.11 -6.36
N PRO A 106 -2.61 10.09 -6.36
CA PRO A 106 -2.99 10.78 -5.13
C PRO A 106 -3.55 9.84 -4.04
N LEU A 107 -4.41 8.89 -4.43
CA LEU A 107 -4.98 7.92 -3.49
C LEU A 107 -3.90 6.97 -2.95
N ALA A 108 -3.02 6.49 -3.82
CA ALA A 108 -1.94 5.57 -3.50
C ALA A 108 -0.95 6.18 -2.52
N TYR A 109 -0.43 7.38 -2.83
CA TYR A 109 0.52 8.06 -1.96
C TYR A 109 -0.09 8.49 -0.64
N SER A 110 -1.36 8.95 -0.62
CA SER A 110 -2.03 9.26 0.66
C SER A 110 -2.18 8.01 1.54
N THR A 111 -2.52 6.86 0.93
CA THR A 111 -2.64 5.58 1.65
C THR A 111 -1.30 5.11 2.19
N LEU A 112 -0.23 5.18 1.40
CA LEU A 112 1.12 4.84 1.85
C LEU A 112 1.63 5.78 2.94
N ALA A 113 1.36 7.08 2.81
CA ALA A 113 1.80 8.05 3.79
C ALA A 113 1.16 7.82 5.15
N ASP A 114 -0.15 7.57 5.15
CA ASP A 114 -0.89 7.18 6.35
C ASP A 114 -0.27 5.90 6.95
N LEU A 115 -0.02 4.86 6.15
CA LEU A 115 0.60 3.62 6.62
C LEU A 115 1.97 3.89 7.27
N VAL A 116 2.89 4.52 6.53
CA VAL A 116 4.25 4.82 6.99
C VAL A 116 4.22 5.65 8.26
N HIS A 117 3.38 6.68 8.32
CA HIS A 117 3.23 7.50 9.52
C HIS A 117 2.86 6.63 10.73
N HIS A 118 1.89 5.72 10.60
CA HIS A 118 1.44 4.90 11.71
C HIS A 118 2.44 3.82 12.13
N VAL A 119 3.23 3.27 11.20
CA VAL A 119 4.14 2.15 11.49
C VAL A 119 5.60 2.56 11.63
N ARG A 120 5.96 3.83 11.44
CA ARG A 120 7.36 4.34 11.41
C ARG A 120 8.27 3.80 12.49
N ASN A 121 7.78 3.68 13.73
CA ASN A 121 8.58 3.20 14.87
C ASN A 121 9.00 1.72 14.72
N ASN A 122 8.23 0.95 13.95
CA ASN A 122 8.48 -0.47 13.70
C ASN A 122 9.32 -0.70 12.43
N LEU A 123 9.57 0.33 11.62
CA LEU A 123 10.30 0.21 10.36
C LEU A 123 11.82 0.17 10.58
N SER A 124 12.54 -0.62 9.81
CA SER A 124 14.00 -0.59 9.80
C SER A 124 14.53 0.74 9.23
N LEU A 125 15.81 1.08 9.47
CA LEU A 125 16.42 2.23 8.79
C LEU A 125 16.38 2.09 7.27
N HIS A 126 16.50 0.86 6.76
CA HIS A 126 16.36 0.58 5.34
C HIS A 126 14.96 0.96 4.81
N ASP A 127 13.90 0.49 5.45
CA ASP A 127 12.52 0.79 5.05
C ASP A 127 12.19 2.28 5.18
N LEU A 128 12.71 2.93 6.22
CA LEU A 128 12.60 4.39 6.39
C LEU A 128 13.29 5.14 5.24
N SER A 129 14.47 4.68 4.81
CA SER A 129 15.17 5.27 3.65
C SER A 129 14.38 5.11 2.36
N LEU A 130 13.73 3.95 2.15
CA LEU A 130 12.87 3.73 0.98
C LEU A 130 11.68 4.69 1.00
N ALA A 131 11.03 4.86 2.15
CA ALA A 131 9.95 5.82 2.32
C ALA A 131 10.43 7.26 2.05
N VAL A 132 11.57 7.67 2.60
CA VAL A 132 12.15 9.00 2.35
C VAL A 132 12.40 9.23 0.86
N ASN A 133 12.99 8.26 0.17
CA ASN A 133 13.23 8.38 -1.27
C ASN A 133 11.93 8.54 -2.06
N LEU A 134 10.91 7.73 -1.76
CA LEU A 134 9.60 7.80 -2.42
C LEU A 134 8.93 9.16 -2.19
N PHE A 135 8.80 9.60 -0.94
CA PHE A 135 8.11 10.85 -0.63
C PHE A 135 8.92 12.08 -1.04
N SER A 136 10.25 12.00 -1.14
CA SER A 136 11.06 13.08 -1.71
C SER A 136 10.79 13.27 -3.20
N LYS A 137 10.66 12.17 -3.96
CA LYS A 137 10.24 12.24 -5.37
C LYS A 137 8.88 12.92 -5.52
N ASN A 138 7.92 12.58 -4.66
CA ASN A 138 6.59 13.21 -4.68
C ASN A 138 6.64 14.73 -4.45
N VAL A 139 7.57 15.23 -3.63
CA VAL A 139 7.73 16.67 -3.39
C VAL A 139 8.20 17.40 -4.65
N HIS A 140 9.00 16.75 -5.47
CA HIS A 140 9.57 17.31 -6.70
C HIS A 140 8.77 17.00 -7.97
N ASP A 141 7.65 16.28 -7.85
CA ASP A 141 6.79 15.93 -8.98
C ASP A 141 5.68 16.98 -9.14
N ASP A 142 5.83 17.84 -10.14
CA ASP A 142 4.89 18.92 -10.48
C ASP A 142 3.57 18.40 -11.09
N SER A 143 3.51 17.13 -11.49
CA SER A 143 2.25 16.51 -11.97
C SER A 143 1.33 16.09 -10.83
N LEU A 144 1.81 16.07 -9.59
CA LEU A 144 1.00 15.75 -8.42
C LEU A 144 0.28 16.99 -7.86
N PRO A 145 -0.92 16.82 -7.29
CA PRO A 145 -1.59 17.91 -6.59
C PRO A 145 -0.73 18.46 -5.44
N SER A 146 -0.73 19.77 -5.24
CA SER A 146 0.02 20.45 -4.16
C SER A 146 -0.31 19.90 -2.76
N SER A 147 -1.51 19.36 -2.55
CA SER A 147 -1.89 18.68 -1.32
C SER A 147 -1.07 17.42 -1.04
N ILE A 148 -0.71 16.65 -2.07
CA ILE A 148 0.14 15.45 -1.97
C ILE A 148 1.60 15.84 -1.72
N GLN A 149 2.10 16.87 -2.40
CA GLN A 149 3.43 17.42 -2.13
C GLN A 149 3.55 17.90 -0.68
N THR A 150 2.58 18.68 -0.20
CA THR A 150 2.54 19.17 1.18
C THR A 150 2.46 18.04 2.21
N MET A 151 1.64 17.02 1.94
CA MET A 151 1.56 15.82 2.77
C MET A 151 2.90 15.08 2.82
N SER A 152 3.57 14.94 1.68
CA SER A 152 4.88 14.30 1.58
C SER A 152 5.93 15.05 2.39
N CYS A 153 5.98 16.39 2.31
CA CYS A 153 6.83 17.22 3.16
C CYS A 153 6.55 16.99 4.66
N LYS A 154 5.27 17.00 5.06
CA LYS A 154 4.87 16.76 6.46
C LYS A 154 5.31 15.38 6.94
N LEU A 155 5.18 14.35 6.11
CA LEU A 155 5.64 13.00 6.46
C LEU A 155 7.16 12.97 6.64
N LEU A 156 7.92 13.52 5.70
CA LEU A 156 9.38 13.57 5.76
C LEU A 156 9.86 14.24 7.06
N LEU A 157 9.26 15.36 7.45
CA LEU A 157 9.56 16.03 8.73
C LEU A 157 9.32 15.11 9.93
N ASN A 158 8.22 14.35 9.93
CA ASN A 158 7.90 13.41 11.01
C ASN A 158 8.83 12.17 11.03
N LEU A 159 9.49 11.85 9.92
CA LEU A 159 10.44 10.74 9.86
C LEU A 159 11.83 11.10 10.41
N VAL A 160 12.20 12.39 10.45
CA VAL A 160 13.50 12.85 10.94
C VAL A 160 13.79 12.35 12.36
N ASP A 161 12.87 12.56 13.29
CA ASP A 161 13.04 12.10 14.68
C ASP A 161 13.12 10.58 14.79
N CYS A 162 12.37 9.86 13.95
CA CYS A 162 12.35 8.40 13.93
C CYS A 162 13.69 7.85 13.45
N ILE A 163 14.23 8.41 12.36
CA ILE A 163 15.53 8.04 11.81
C ILE A 163 16.64 8.33 12.81
N ARG A 164 16.66 9.52 13.43
CA ARG A 164 17.67 9.87 14.45
C ARG A 164 17.65 8.86 15.61
N THR A 165 16.46 8.58 16.13
CA THR A 165 16.31 7.65 17.26
C THR A 165 16.78 6.23 16.90
N LYS A 166 16.49 5.77 15.69
CA LYS A 166 16.92 4.45 15.19
C LYS A 166 18.42 4.39 14.92
N SER A 167 19.02 5.45 14.36
CA SER A 167 20.45 5.50 14.12
C SER A 167 21.25 5.47 15.42
N ASP A 168 20.77 6.14 16.46
CA ASP A 168 21.43 6.14 17.77
C ASP A 168 21.38 4.74 18.44
N GLN A 169 20.28 3.99 18.21
CA GLN A 169 20.14 2.61 18.70
C GLN A 169 21.05 1.62 17.95
N GLU A 170 21.20 1.77 16.63
CA GLU A 170 22.07 0.90 15.83
C GLU A 170 23.56 1.21 16.03
N ASN A 171 23.93 2.47 16.26
CA ASN A 171 25.31 2.90 16.53
C ASN A 171 25.75 2.72 18.00
N GLY A 172 24.79 2.48 18.91
CA GLY A 172 25.04 2.29 20.34
C GLY A 172 25.28 0.84 20.77
N ASN A 173 25.24 -0.10 19.82
CA ASN A 173 25.61 -1.52 19.98
C ASN A 173 26.93 -1.82 19.26
#